data_AF-A0A1G3R9E0-F1
#
_entry.id   AF-A0A1G3R9E0-F1
#
_cell.length_a   1.000
_cell.length_b   1.000
_cell.length_c   1.000
_cell.angle_alpha   90.00
_cell.angle_beta   90.00
_cell.angle_gamma   90.00
#
_symmetry.space_group_name_H-M   'P 1'
#
loop_
_entity.id
_entity.type
_entity.pdbx_description
1 polymer ?
#
loop_
_entity_poly.entity_id
_entity_poly.type
_entity_poly.pdbx_seq_one_letter_code
_entity_poly.pdbx_strand_id
1 'polypeptide(L)'
;MDMWTITIIGIGTVFVALIGLALVLELFRIIFAPKNEAIPVPVPVSQPTASSSGINGSIVAAIVAAIAAASGQSASDFRIASIEPVGFSTPAWGHIDRLARGPRGA
;
A
#
# COMPACT_ATOMS: atom_id res chain seq x y z
N MET A 1 1.43 -40.89 -19.45
CA MET A 1 1.57 -39.87 -18.39
C MET A 1 0.19 -39.68 -17.81
N ASP A 2 -0.04 -40.16 -16.60
CA ASP A 2 -1.36 -40.07 -15.97
C ASP A 2 -1.73 -38.60 -15.73
N MET A 3 -3.01 -38.27 -15.91
CA MET A 3 -3.51 -36.89 -15.77
C MET A 3 -3.14 -36.28 -14.40
N TRP A 4 -3.13 -37.11 -13.36
CA TRP A 4 -2.72 -36.75 -12.00
C TRP A 4 -1.25 -36.30 -11.90
N THR A 5 -0.36 -36.93 -12.67
CA THR A 5 1.06 -36.60 -12.73
C THR A 5 1.27 -35.20 -13.32
N ILE A 6 0.52 -34.83 -14.36
CA ILE A 6 0.57 -33.48 -14.95
C ILE A 6 0.13 -32.44 -13.91
N THR A 7 -0.95 -32.71 -13.15
CA THR A 7 -1.45 -31.78 -12.13
C THR A 7 -0.45 -31.56 -11.00
N ILE A 8 0.20 -32.63 -10.51
CA ILE A 8 1.23 -32.53 -9.47
C ILE A 8 2.44 -31.75 -9.96
N ILE A 9 2.88 -32.00 -11.19
CA ILE A 9 3.98 -31.27 -11.81
C ILE A 9 3.62 -29.79 -12.01
N GLY A 10 2.40 -29.48 -12.41
CA GLY A 10 1.92 -28.09 -12.53
C GLY A 10 1.94 -27.36 -11.20
N ILE A 11 1.33 -27.94 -10.16
CA ILE A 11 1.31 -27.35 -8.81
C ILE A 11 2.72 -27.24 -8.23
N GLY A 12 3.54 -28.29 -8.39
CA GLY A 12 4.92 -28.31 -7.90
C GLY A 12 5.81 -27.27 -8.56
N THR A 13 5.74 -27.12 -9.88
CA THR A 13 6.56 -26.14 -10.61
C THR A 13 6.22 -24.71 -10.22
N VAL A 14 4.94 -24.38 -10.05
CA VAL A 14 4.52 -23.05 -9.58
C VAL A 14 4.99 -22.80 -8.15
N PHE A 15 4.85 -23.80 -7.25
CA PHE A 15 5.30 -23.66 -5.86
C PHE A 15 6.81 -23.44 -5.76
N VAL A 16 7.61 -24.20 -6.52
CA VAL A 16 9.06 -24.03 -6.61
C VAL A 16 9.43 -22.67 -7.20
N ALA A 17 8.72 -22.21 -8.23
CA ALA A 17 8.97 -20.90 -8.84
C ALA A 17 8.70 -19.75 -7.83
N LEU A 18 7.62 -19.84 -7.05
CA LEU A 18 7.30 -18.83 -6.03
C LEU A 18 8.32 -18.83 -4.89
N ILE A 19 8.75 -20.00 -4.42
CA ILE A 19 9.82 -20.11 -3.41
C ILE A 19 11.13 -19.54 -3.94
N GLY A 20 11.51 -19.90 -5.17
CA GLY A 20 12.73 -19.40 -5.80
C GLY A 20 12.74 -17.88 -5.91
N LEU A 21 11.62 -17.28 -6.35
CA LEU A 21 11.50 -15.84 -6.44
C LEU A 21 11.58 -15.17 -5.06
N ALA A 22 10.91 -15.72 -4.04
CA ALA A 22 10.98 -15.21 -2.67
C ALA A 22 12.41 -15.26 -2.11
N LEU A 23 13.13 -16.36 -2.31
CA LEU A 23 14.52 -16.51 -1.86
C LEU A 23 15.46 -15.53 -2.56
N VAL A 24 15.29 -15.30 -3.87
CA VAL A 24 16.11 -14.33 -4.60
C VAL A 24 15.87 -12.92 -4.08
N LEU A 25 14.61 -12.53 -3.86
CA LEU A 25 14.27 -11.23 -3.28
C LEU A 25 14.83 -11.07 -1.85
N GLU A 26 14.77 -12.13 -1.05
CA GLU A 26 15.30 -12.11 0.31
C GLU A 26 16.83 -12.05 0.34
N LEU A 27 17.50 -12.75 -0.57
CA LEU A 27 18.96 -12.67 -0.73
C LEU A 27 19.41 -11.27 -1.14
N PHE A 28 18.69 -10.65 -2.10
CA PHE A 28 18.92 -9.25 -2.44
C PHE A 28 18.63 -8.30 -1.28
N ARG A 29 17.57 -8.55 -0.51
CA ARG A 29 17.27 -7.78 0.70
C ARG A 29 18.38 -7.93 1.73
N ILE A 30 18.93 -9.12 1.96
CA ILE A 30 20.01 -9.33 2.94
C ILE A 30 21.32 -8.67 2.49
N ILE A 31 21.67 -8.77 1.20
CA ILE A 31 22.94 -8.23 0.71
C ILE A 31 22.91 -6.71 0.49
N PHE A 32 21.75 -6.15 0.14
CA PHE A 32 21.57 -4.72 -0.13
C PHE A 32 20.80 -3.95 0.95
N ALA A 33 20.25 -4.59 1.99
CA ALA A 33 19.64 -3.84 3.07
C ALA A 33 20.72 -3.16 3.92
N PRO A 34 20.76 -1.82 3.96
CA PRO A 34 21.48 -1.15 5.03
C PRO A 34 20.81 -1.54 6.36
N LYS A 35 21.64 -1.89 7.35
CA LYS A 35 21.20 -2.12 8.73
C LYS A 35 20.51 -0.86 9.25
N ASN A 36 19.19 -0.81 9.16
CA ASN A 36 18.40 0.18 9.87
C ASN A 36 18.39 -0.24 11.34
N GLU A 37 19.23 0.45 12.09
CA GLU A 37 19.18 0.53 13.53
C GLU A 37 17.77 0.94 13.95
N ALA A 38 17.24 0.27 14.98
CA ALA A 38 15.93 0.57 15.53
C ALA A 38 15.88 2.07 15.91
N ILE A 39 15.08 2.83 15.20
CA ILE A 39 14.84 4.25 15.48
C ILE A 39 14.22 4.33 16.87
N PRO A 40 14.81 5.07 17.82
CA PRO A 40 14.21 5.35 19.11
C PRO A 40 12.83 5.96 18.91
N VAL A 41 11.82 5.38 19.57
CA VAL A 41 10.44 5.86 19.57
C VAL A 41 10.42 7.36 19.85
N PRO A 42 9.94 8.21 18.92
CA PRO A 42 9.77 9.62 19.19
C PRO A 42 8.65 9.79 20.21
N VAL A 43 8.97 10.48 21.31
CA VAL A 43 8.01 11.04 22.26
C VAL A 43 6.91 11.81 21.51
N PRO A 44 5.63 11.67 21.91
CA PRO A 44 4.53 12.29 21.20
C PRO A 44 4.60 13.80 21.37
N VAL A 45 4.96 14.50 20.29
CA VAL A 45 4.69 15.94 20.16
C VAL A 45 3.19 16.13 19.98
N SER A 46 2.59 16.90 20.88
CA SER A 46 1.17 17.29 20.85
C SER A 46 0.74 17.73 19.46
N GLN A 47 -0.07 16.89 18.82
CA GLN A 47 -0.66 17.14 17.52
C GLN A 47 -1.78 18.17 17.67
N PRO A 48 -1.81 19.26 16.87
CA PRO A 48 -3.00 20.09 16.75
C PRO A 48 -4.12 19.20 16.19
N THR A 49 -5.14 18.96 17.01
CA THR A 49 -6.38 18.29 16.61
C THR A 49 -7.18 19.18 15.68
N ALA A 50 -6.80 19.24 14.41
CA ALA A 50 -7.71 19.66 13.35
C ALA A 50 -8.47 18.42 12.88
N SER A 51 -9.49 18.05 13.65
CA SER A 51 -10.51 17.10 13.21
C SER A 51 -11.32 17.74 12.08
N SER A 52 -10.76 17.73 10.87
CA SER A 52 -11.53 17.86 9.65
C SER A 52 -12.42 16.63 9.57
N SER A 53 -13.67 16.77 10.00
CA SER A 53 -14.63 15.66 10.18
C SER A 53 -15.06 14.96 8.87
N GLY A 54 -14.27 15.06 7.79
CA GLY A 54 -14.55 14.41 6.52
C GLY A 54 -13.32 13.95 5.72
N ILE A 55 -12.09 14.31 6.13
CA ILE A 55 -10.87 13.97 5.38
C ILE A 55 -9.92 13.20 6.29
N ASN A 56 -9.73 11.92 5.97
CA ASN A 56 -8.84 11.06 6.75
C ASN A 56 -7.39 11.55 6.66
N GLY A 57 -6.73 11.74 7.80
CA GLY A 57 -5.31 12.14 7.85
C GLY A 57 -4.38 11.16 7.13
N SER A 58 -4.75 9.88 7.03
CA SER A 58 -4.04 8.87 6.25
C SER A 58 -4.02 9.17 4.74
N ILE A 59 -5.12 9.72 4.20
CA ILE A 59 -5.21 10.14 2.80
C ILE A 59 -4.29 11.35 2.56
N VAL A 60 -4.30 12.31 3.47
CA VAL A 60 -3.43 13.49 3.39
C VAL A 60 -1.96 13.07 3.44
N ALA A 61 -1.58 12.16 4.34
CA ALA A 61 -0.22 11.65 4.43
C ALA A 61 0.23 10.93 3.15
N ALA A 62 -0.64 10.11 2.55
CA ALA A 62 -0.33 9.43 1.28
C ALA A 62 -0.13 10.42 0.13
N ILE A 63 -0.99 11.45 0.04
CA ILE A 63 -0.87 12.52 -0.97
C ILE A 63 0.44 13.29 -0.78
N VAL A 64 0.76 13.70 0.45
CA VAL A 64 2.01 14.41 0.78
C VAL A 64 3.23 13.57 0.41
N ALA A 65 3.25 12.29 0.77
CA ALA A 65 4.35 11.39 0.45
C ALA A 65 4.54 11.23 -1.06
N ALA A 66 3.45 11.07 -1.81
CA ALA A 66 3.50 10.95 -3.27
C ALA A 66 4.01 12.22 -3.95
N ILE A 67 3.56 13.40 -3.51
CA ILE A 67 4.02 14.69 -4.06
C ILE A 67 5.50 14.91 -3.71
N ALA A 68 5.91 14.64 -2.47
CA ALA A 68 7.30 14.77 -2.06
C ALA A 68 8.23 13.88 -2.92
N ALA A 69 7.81 12.64 -3.19
CA ALA A 69 8.54 11.72 -4.05
C ALA A 69 8.56 12.17 -5.53
N ALA A 70 7.45 12.68 -6.06
CA ALA A 70 7.34 13.08 -7.47
C ALA A 70 8.05 14.40 -7.78
N SER A 71 7.98 15.37 -6.87
CA SER A 71 8.56 16.70 -7.02
C SER A 71 9.99 16.80 -6.49
N GLY A 72 10.48 15.79 -5.77
CA GLY A 72 11.80 15.80 -5.14
C GLY A 72 11.94 16.84 -4.00
N GLN A 73 10.82 17.39 -3.53
CA GLN A 73 10.76 18.37 -2.45
C GLN A 73 10.37 17.70 -1.13
N SER A 74 10.84 18.23 0.00
CA SER A 74 10.48 17.69 1.31
C SER A 74 9.03 18.06 1.66
N ALA A 75 8.37 17.27 2.51
CA ALA A 75 7.00 17.53 2.99
C ALA A 75 6.85 18.89 3.72
N SER A 76 7.97 19.48 4.14
CA SER A 76 8.03 20.81 4.75
C SER A 76 7.99 21.96 3.74
N ASP A 77 8.33 21.69 2.48
CA ASP A 77 8.53 22.72 1.44
C ASP A 77 7.23 23.14 0.75
N PHE A 78 6.14 22.39 0.95
CA PHE A 78 4.83 22.70 0.38
C PHE A 78 3.70 22.55 1.40
N ARG A 79 2.58 23.22 1.12
CA ARG A 79 1.38 23.23 1.97
C ARG A 79 0.14 23.02 1.10
N ILE A 80 -0.75 22.13 1.55
CA ILE A 80 -2.03 21.88 0.89
C ILE A 80 -3.07 22.86 1.43
N ALA A 81 -3.67 23.66 0.55
CA ALA A 81 -4.62 24.69 0.93
C ALA A 81 -6.06 24.17 1.10
N SER A 82 -6.54 23.31 0.18
CA SER A 82 -7.87 22.69 0.25
C SER A 82 -7.85 21.31 -0.41
N ILE A 83 -8.69 20.42 0.10
CA ILE A 83 -8.93 19.08 -0.45
C ILE A 83 -10.45 18.94 -0.55
N GLU A 84 -10.95 18.92 -1.78
CA GLU A 84 -12.38 18.81 -2.07
C GLU A 84 -12.66 17.56 -2.91
N PRO A 85 -13.70 16.78 -2.57
CA PRO A 85 -14.13 15.67 -3.40
C PRO A 85 -14.78 16.21 -4.67
N VAL A 86 -14.18 15.91 -5.83
CA VAL A 86 -14.72 16.28 -7.14
C VAL A 86 -15.79 15.26 -7.57
N GLY A 87 -17.00 15.39 -7.04
CA GLY A 87 -18.20 14.67 -7.51
C GLY A 87 -18.00 13.15 -7.77
N PHE A 88 -18.70 12.63 -8.78
CA PHE A 88 -18.65 11.22 -9.15
C PHE A 88 -17.46 10.92 -10.08
N SER A 89 -16.25 10.82 -9.50
CA SER A 89 -15.02 10.53 -10.24
C SER A 89 -14.61 9.04 -10.21
N THR A 90 -15.49 8.16 -9.71
CA THR A 90 -15.22 6.72 -9.64
C THR A 90 -15.62 6.05 -10.96
N PRO A 91 -14.73 5.30 -11.65
CA PRO A 91 -15.10 4.58 -12.86
C PRO A 91 -16.17 3.52 -12.56
N ALA A 92 -16.99 3.19 -13.56
CA ALA A 92 -18.16 2.31 -13.40
C ALA A 92 -17.85 1.00 -12.64
N TRP A 93 -16.71 0.39 -12.91
CA TRP A 93 -16.24 -0.82 -12.23
C TRP A 93 -16.01 -0.65 -10.73
N GLY A 94 -15.44 0.47 -10.30
CA GLY A 94 -15.20 0.77 -8.88
C GLY A 94 -16.49 1.02 -8.10
N HIS A 95 -17.54 1.51 -8.77
CA HIS A 95 -18.85 1.66 -8.14
C HIS A 95 -19.55 0.32 -7.95
N ILE A 96 -19.50 -0.56 -8.96
CA ILE A 96 -20.10 -1.90 -8.93
C ILE A 96 -19.48 -2.73 -7.79
N ASP A 97 -18.17 -2.68 -7.62
CA ASP A 97 -17.46 -3.44 -6.58
C ASP A 97 -17.87 -3.01 -5.14
N ARG A 98 -18.06 -1.71 -4.91
CA ARG A 98 -18.50 -1.19 -3.60
C ARG A 98 -19.93 -1.60 -3.28
N LEU A 99 -20.82 -1.60 -4.27
CA LEU A 99 -22.19 -2.09 -4.12
C LEU A 99 -22.22 -3.62 -3.90
N ALA A 100 -21.34 -4.37 -4.58
CA ALA A 100 -21.22 -5.82 -4.42
C ALA A 100 -20.68 -6.24 -3.03
N ARG A 101 -20.04 -5.32 -2.31
CA ARG A 101 -19.58 -5.46 -0.92
C ARG A 101 -20.58 -4.97 0.14
N GLY A 102 -21.85 -4.75 -0.22
CA GLY A 102 -22.92 -4.48 0.73
C GLY A 102 -23.02 -5.54 1.87
N PRO A 103 -23.67 -5.20 3.00
CA PRO A 103 -23.58 -5.97 4.24
C PRO A 103 -24.18 -7.37 4.04
N ARG A 104 -23.30 -8.36 3.86
CA ARG A 104 -23.67 -9.78 3.92
C ARG A 104 -23.69 -10.18 5.38
N GLY A 105 -24.78 -9.87 6.07
CA GLY A 105 -24.97 -10.25 7.46
C GLY A 105 -26.14 -9.49 8.08
N ALA A 106 -27.34 -10.05 7.92
CA ALA A 106 -28.47 -9.88 8.81
C ALA A 106 -28.86 -11.27 9.31
#